data_AF-V5RVM4-F1
#
_entry.id   AF-V5RVM4-F1
#
_cell.length_a   1.000
_cell.length_b   1.000
_cell.length_c   1.000
_cell.angle_alpha   90.00
_cell.angle_beta   90.00
_cell.angle_gamma   90.00
#
_symmetry.space_group_name_H-M   'P 1'
#
loop_
_entity.id
_entity.type
_entity.pdbx_description
1 polymer ?
#
loop_
_entity_poly.entity_id
_entity_poly.type
_entity_poly.pdbx_seq_one_letter_code
_entity_poly.pdbx_strand_id
1 'polypeptide(L)' 'MSEYKFYTVAEVAEILQVHWQSVLNYIKSGKLKAVKLGKGYRISATSLSKFISDSTKRKKQ' A
#
# COMPACT_ATOMS: atom_id res chain seq x y z
N MET A 1 0.41 -23.03 6.83
CA MET A 1 1.17 -22.53 5.66
C MET A 1 1.20 -21.01 5.72
N SER A 2 2.36 -20.42 5.96
CA SER A 2 2.54 -18.98 6.08
C SER A 2 2.70 -18.34 4.70
N GLU A 3 1.59 -17.90 4.10
CA GLU A 3 1.61 -17.14 2.85
C GLU A 3 2.15 -15.73 3.10
N TYR A 4 3.35 -15.45 2.61
CA TYR A 4 3.84 -14.08 2.48
C TYR A 4 3.12 -13.41 1.31
N LYS A 5 1.93 -12.85 1.59
CA LYS A 5 1.14 -12.11 0.59
C LYS A 5 1.78 -10.77 0.29
N PHE A 6 2.22 -10.62 -0.95
CA PHE A 6 2.71 -9.37 -1.51
C PHE A 6 1.70 -8.88 -2.54
N TYR A 7 1.36 -7.61 -2.46
CA TYR A 7 0.47 -6.93 -3.38
C TYR A 7 1.25 -6.00 -4.29
N THR A 8 0.81 -5.86 -5.52
CA THR A 8 1.29 -4.85 -6.45
C THR A 8 0.63 -3.50 -6.17
N VAL A 9 1.17 -2.43 -6.75
CA VAL A 9 0.58 -1.08 -6.68
C VAL A 9 -0.87 -1.08 -7.16
N ALA A 10 -1.17 -1.84 -8.22
CA ALA A 10 -2.50 -1.95 -8.79
C ALA A 10 -3.49 -2.63 -7.82
N GLU A 11 -3.11 -3.78 -7.26
CA GLU A 11 -3.96 -4.47 -6.28
C GLU A 11 -4.22 -3.60 -5.04
N VAL A 12 -3.19 -2.91 -4.54
CA VAL A 12 -3.36 -2.00 -3.40
C VAL A 12 -4.26 -0.81 -3.75
N ALA A 13 -4.18 -0.32 -4.98
CA ALA A 13 -5.07 0.75 -5.46
C ALA A 13 -6.53 0.28 -5.49
N GLU A 14 -6.79 -0.94 -5.94
CA GLU A 14 -8.13 -1.55 -5.93
C GLU A 14 -8.65 -1.77 -4.51
N ILE A 15 -7.82 -2.32 -3.61
CA ILE A 15 -8.20 -2.58 -2.21
C ILE A 15 -8.57 -1.28 -1.48
N LEU A 16 -7.79 -0.23 -1.69
CA LEU A 16 -8.02 1.08 -1.06
C LEU A 16 -9.06 1.92 -1.82
N GLN A 17 -9.52 1.47 -2.99
CA GLN A 17 -10.31 2.25 -3.95
C GLN A 17 -9.73 3.64 -4.21
N VAL A 18 -8.42 3.71 -4.44
CA VAL A 18 -7.70 4.96 -4.78
C VAL A 18 -7.01 4.84 -6.12
N HIS A 19 -6.64 5.98 -6.70
CA HIS A 19 -5.85 5.99 -7.92
C HIS A 19 -4.45 5.41 -7.69
N TRP A 20 -3.93 4.60 -8.63
CA TRP A 20 -2.58 4.01 -8.57
C TRP A 20 -1.48 5.05 -8.32
N GLN A 21 -1.66 6.27 -8.85
CA GLN A 21 -0.73 7.38 -8.63
C GLN A 21 -0.71 7.85 -7.17
N SER A 22 -1.84 7.78 -6.46
CA SER A 22 -1.90 8.06 -5.03
C SER A 22 -1.12 7.01 -4.24
N VAL A 23 -1.22 5.73 -4.63
CA VAL A 23 -0.41 4.66 -4.02
C VAL A 23 1.08 4.91 -4.25
N LEU A 24 1.48 5.27 -5.47
CA LEU A 24 2.86 5.66 -5.76
C LEU A 24 3.31 6.86 -4.92
N ASN A 25 2.44 7.84 -4.72
CA ASN A 25 2.73 8.99 -3.87
C ASN A 25 2.87 8.58 -2.39
N TYR A 26 2.08 7.62 -1.90
CA TYR A 26 2.23 7.07 -0.55
C TYR A 26 3.55 6.31 -0.37
N ILE A 27 3.99 5.60 -1.40
CA ILE A 27 5.30 4.95 -1.41
C ILE A 27 6.41 6.00 -1.41
N LYS A 28 6.32 7.00 -2.29
CA LYS A 28 7.32 8.06 -2.43
C LYS A 28 7.42 8.97 -1.20
N SER A 29 6.30 9.23 -0.52
CA SER A 29 6.26 9.97 0.74
C SER A 29 6.65 9.13 1.97
N GLY A 30 6.94 7.84 1.80
CA GLY A 30 7.33 6.95 2.90
C GLY A 30 6.18 6.52 3.82
N LYS A 31 4.94 6.91 3.51
CA LYS A 31 3.74 6.52 4.29
C LYS A 31 3.41 5.05 4.11
N LEU A 32 3.68 4.50 2.93
CA LEU A 32 3.42 3.10 2.61
C LEU A 32 4.73 2.39 2.28
N LYS A 33 5.12 1.43 3.14
CA LYS A 33 6.33 0.64 2.93
C LYS A 33 6.10 -0.35 1.78
N ALA A 34 6.85 -0.14 0.70
CA ALA A 34 6.91 -1.04 -0.44
C ALA A 34 8.36 -1.39 -0.75
N VAL A 35 8.57 -2.61 -1.24
CA VAL A 35 9.85 -3.10 -1.72
C VAL A 35 9.88 -2.96 -3.23
N LYS A 36 10.89 -2.26 -3.75
CA LYS A 36 11.12 -2.19 -5.20
C LYS A 36 11.64 -3.55 -5.68
N LEU A 37 10.90 -4.19 -6.58
CA LEU A 37 11.27 -5.48 -7.16
C LEU A 37 11.32 -5.33 -8.69
N GLY A 38 12.54 -5.13 -9.20
CA GLY A 38 12.78 -4.82 -10.61
C GLY A 38 12.12 -3.52 -11.04
N LYS A 39 11.15 -3.62 -11.98
CA LYS A 39 10.36 -2.50 -12.51
C LYS A 39 9.09 -2.19 -11.70
N GLY A 40 8.74 -3.02 -10.72
CA GLY A 40 7.53 -2.88 -9.92
C GLY A 40 7.80 -2.60 -8.44
N TYR A 41 6.73 -2.30 -7.71
CA TYR A 41 6.73 -2.25 -6.24
C TYR A 41 5.86 -3.39 -5.71
N ARG A 42 6.35 -4.06 -4.66
CA ARG A 42 5.62 -5.06 -3.88
C ARG A 42 5.39 -4.56 -2.47
N ILE A 43 4.16 -4.66 -2.01
CA ILE A 43 3.70 -4.16 -0.73
C ILE A 43 3.33 -5.38 0.09
N SER A 44 3.93 -5.54 1.26
CA SER A 44 3.55 -6.65 2.14
C SER A 44 2.17 -6.40 2.75
N ALA A 45 1.37 -7.46 2.91
CA ALA A 45 0.06 -7.38 3.56
C ALA A 45 0.14 -6.68 4.94
N THR A 46 1.20 -6.93 5.70
CA THR A 46 1.45 -6.29 6.99
C THR A 46 1.61 -4.77 6.88
N SER A 47 2.29 -4.28 5.84
CA SER A 47 2.48 -2.84 5.61
C SER A 47 1.18 -2.18 5.16
N LEU A 48 0.40 -2.86 4.32
CA LEU A 48 -0.92 -2.41 3.89
C LEU A 48 -1.90 -2.32 5.07
N SER A 49 -1.97 -3.34 5.91
CA SER A 49 -2.83 -3.35 7.10
C SER A 49 -2.46 -2.21 8.06
N LYS A 50 -1.17 -1.98 8.29
CA LYS A 50 -0.68 -0.82 9.08
C LYS A 50 -1.12 0.51 8.46
N PHE A 51 -1.00 0.65 7.14
CA PHE A 51 -1.40 1.87 6.44
C PHE A 51 -2.92 2.14 6.54
N ILE A 52 -3.75 1.10 6.37
CA ILE A 52 -5.21 1.22 6.54
C ILE A 52 -5.52 1.67 7.97
N SER A 53 -4.88 1.06 8.97
CA SER A 53 -5.09 1.43 10.37
C SER A 53 -4.63 2.85 10.73
N ASP A 54 -3.61 3.38 10.04
CA ASP A 54 -3.14 4.76 10.21
C ASP A 54 -4.05 5.77 9.48
N SER A 55 -4.49 5.44 8.27
CA SER A 55 -5.33 6.31 7.45
C SER A 55 -6.76 6.49 7.97
N THR A 56 -7.33 5.49 8.65
CA THR A 56 -8.66 5.60 9.30
C THR A 56 -8.70 6.61 10.45
N LYS A 57 -7.54 7.08 10.97
CA LYS A 57 -7.48 8.21 11.91
C LYS A 57 -7.76 9.56 11.27
N ARG A 58 -7.78 9.68 9.94
CA ARG A 58 -7.98 10.94 9.22
C ARG A 58 -9.14 10.86 8.23
N LYS A 59 -10.37 10.71 8.74
CA LYS A 59 -11.55 11.20 8.01
C LYS A 59 -12.68 11.60 8.96
N LYS A 60 -12.44 12.73 9.64
CA LYS A 60 -13.48 13.69 10.00
C LYS A 60 -13.09 14.97 9.26
N GLN A 61 -13.71 15.22 8.12
CA GLN A 61 -13.79 16.55 7.52
C GLN A 61 -15.09 16.66 6.75
#